data_AF-A0A7G4A112-F1
#
_entry.id   AF-A0A7G4A112-F1
#
_cell.length_a   1.000
_cell.length_b   1.000
_cell.length_c   1.000
_cell.angle_alpha   90.00
_cell.angle_beta   90.00
_cell.angle_gamma   90.00
#
_symmetry.space_group_name_H-M   'P 1'
#
loop_
_entity.id
_entity.type
_entity.pdbx_description
1 polymer ?
#
loop_
_entity_poly.entity_id
_entity_poly.type
_entity_poly.pdbx_seq_one_letter_code
_entity_poly.pdbx_strand_id
1 'polypeptide(L)'
;MYALGKLIQCLFPLIALVLFIIGTKKKAIEHIISALWLSLIAALIHFQFSGNQIFGTYFGYLNAGVYSFNLLILVLSLIHVMSHLSINGPAFKYTSTFINSLLVVGACVVISNLWINAFFIENKMEGTPIIQVALFDKPEYCESKYIFYKIDQDSSVNYLCPNHYGLVPSVGHLAASPDFITTQLSLPVKKQILLKQKNKS
;
A
#
# COMPACT_ATOMS: atom_id res chain seq x y z
N MET A 1 21.14 -7.63 -8.69
CA MET A 1 20.45 -7.46 -7.39
C MET A 1 18.93 -7.29 -7.49
N TYR A 2 18.36 -6.62 -8.51
CA TYR A 2 16.91 -6.37 -8.60
C TYR A 2 16.03 -7.62 -8.83
N ALA A 3 16.47 -8.59 -9.62
CA ALA A 3 15.65 -9.77 -9.95
C ALA A 3 15.48 -10.74 -8.77
N LEU A 4 16.55 -10.97 -8.01
CA LEU A 4 16.54 -11.86 -6.85
C LEU A 4 15.60 -11.32 -5.74
N GLY A 5 15.65 -10.01 -5.48
CA GLY A 5 14.76 -9.36 -4.52
C GLY A 5 13.29 -9.51 -4.88
N LYS A 6 12.93 -9.24 -6.15
CA LYS A 6 11.56 -9.45 -6.66
C LYS A 6 11.11 -10.91 -6.57
N LEU A 7 12.02 -11.84 -6.84
CA LEU A 7 11.73 -13.27 -6.75
C LEU A 7 11.44 -13.69 -5.30
N ILE A 8 12.27 -13.24 -4.34
CA ILE A 8 12.07 -13.49 -2.91
C ILE A 8 10.74 -12.91 -2.43
N GLN A 9 10.44 -11.68 -2.83
CA GLN A 9 9.19 -10.98 -2.51
C GLN A 9 7.93 -11.75 -2.92
N CYS A 10 7.94 -12.42 -4.07
CA CYS A 10 6.82 -13.26 -4.51
C CYS A 10 6.84 -14.67 -3.92
N LEU A 11 8.02 -15.30 -3.79
CA LEU A 11 8.13 -16.69 -3.35
C LEU A 11 7.91 -16.87 -1.85
N PHE A 12 8.42 -15.98 -1.01
CA PHE A 12 8.32 -16.14 0.44
C PHE A 12 6.86 -16.16 0.93
N PRO A 13 5.96 -15.28 0.46
CA PRO A 13 4.54 -15.38 0.80
C PRO A 13 3.90 -16.70 0.35
N LEU A 14 4.30 -17.25 -0.80
CA LEU A 14 3.79 -18.54 -1.28
C LEU A 14 4.26 -19.70 -0.40
N ILE A 15 5.54 -19.73 -0.02
CA ILE A 15 6.09 -20.73 0.89
C ILE A 15 5.43 -20.61 2.27
N ALA A 16 5.26 -19.39 2.77
CA ALA A 16 4.56 -19.12 4.02
C ALA A 16 3.11 -19.62 3.97
N LEU A 17 2.39 -19.41 2.85
CA LEU A 17 1.04 -19.95 2.68
C LEU A 17 1.02 -21.48 2.75
N VAL A 18 1.95 -22.15 2.06
CA VAL A 18 2.04 -23.62 2.07
C VAL A 18 2.28 -24.14 3.50
N LEU A 19 3.23 -23.54 4.23
CA LEU A 19 3.50 -23.89 5.62
C LEU A 19 2.30 -23.62 6.54
N PHE A 20 1.60 -22.51 6.34
CA PHE A 20 0.39 -22.17 7.09
C PHE A 20 -0.72 -23.20 6.87
N ILE A 21 -0.95 -23.62 5.61
CA ILE A 21 -1.94 -24.65 5.26
C ILE A 21 -1.55 -25.99 5.88
N ILE A 22 -0.30 -26.41 5.76
CA ILE A 22 0.20 -27.66 6.34
C ILE A 22 0.05 -27.64 7.87
N GLY A 23 0.48 -26.54 8.51
CA GLY A 23 0.40 -26.36 9.95
C GLY A 23 -1.04 -26.43 10.46
N THR A 24 -1.97 -25.79 9.77
CA THR A 24 -3.40 -25.82 10.11
C THR A 24 -3.99 -27.22 9.94
N LYS A 25 -3.70 -27.91 8.81
CA LYS A 25 -4.22 -29.27 8.55
C LYS A 25 -3.66 -30.31 9.50
N LYS A 26 -2.37 -30.24 9.82
CA LYS A 26 -1.68 -31.20 10.70
C LYS A 26 -1.75 -30.81 12.18
N LYS A 27 -2.35 -29.67 12.52
CA LYS A 27 -2.33 -29.06 13.87
C LYS A 27 -0.90 -28.90 14.42
N ALA A 28 0.06 -28.66 13.54
CA ALA A 28 1.47 -28.52 13.87
C ALA A 28 1.83 -27.03 14.00
N ILE A 29 1.89 -26.52 15.24
CA ILE A 29 2.13 -25.10 15.52
C ILE A 29 3.48 -24.61 15.00
N GLU A 30 4.49 -25.48 14.98
CA GLU A 30 5.85 -25.16 14.49
C GLU A 30 5.83 -24.66 13.04
N HIS A 31 5.00 -25.28 12.17
CA HIS A 31 4.88 -24.87 10.77
C HIS A 31 4.21 -23.50 10.63
N ILE A 32 3.28 -23.18 11.54
CA ILE A 32 2.61 -21.88 11.59
C ILE A 32 3.58 -20.81 12.09
N ILE A 33 4.43 -21.13 13.07
CA ILE A 33 5.50 -20.24 13.53
C ILE A 33 6.51 -19.99 12.39
N SER A 34 6.90 -21.02 11.63
CA SER A 34 7.75 -20.83 10.44
C SER A 34 7.09 -19.95 9.37
N ALA A 35 5.79 -20.14 9.12
CA ALA A 35 5.02 -19.28 8.21
C ALA A 35 4.99 -17.82 8.67
N LEU A 36 4.79 -17.58 9.97
CA LEU A 36 4.81 -16.25 10.60
C LEU A 36 6.17 -15.57 10.35
N TRP A 37 7.27 -16.25 10.66
CA TRP A 37 8.62 -15.70 10.47
C TRP A 37 8.94 -15.40 9.01
N LEU A 38 8.62 -16.33 8.10
CA LEU A 38 8.85 -16.11 6.67
C LEU A 38 8.03 -14.92 6.14
N SER A 39 6.78 -14.81 6.55
CA SER A 39 5.91 -13.69 6.16
C SER A 39 6.40 -12.36 6.73
N LEU A 40 6.94 -12.35 7.96
CA LEU A 40 7.52 -11.16 8.58
C LEU A 40 8.77 -10.70 7.82
N ILE A 41 9.68 -11.63 7.51
CA ILE A 41 10.87 -11.34 6.72
C ILE A 41 10.48 -10.79 5.34
N ALA A 42 9.49 -11.40 4.67
CA ALA A 42 9.00 -10.92 3.38
C ALA A 42 8.43 -9.50 3.47
N ALA A 43 7.68 -9.18 4.54
CA ALA A 43 7.13 -7.84 4.77
C ALA A 43 8.23 -6.79 4.95
N LEU A 44 9.27 -7.11 5.72
CA LEU A 44 10.43 -6.23 5.95
C LEU A 44 11.24 -5.99 4.67
N ILE A 45 11.45 -7.05 3.87
CA ILE A 45 12.12 -6.92 2.57
C ILE A 45 11.29 -6.03 1.63
N HIS A 46 9.98 -6.25 1.53
CA HIS A 46 9.10 -5.36 0.75
C HIS A 46 9.21 -3.90 1.18
N PHE A 47 9.21 -3.66 2.50
CA PHE A 47 9.34 -2.32 3.05
C PHE A 47 10.69 -1.68 2.69
N GLN A 48 11.79 -2.41 2.81
CA GLN A 48 13.12 -1.90 2.45
C GLN A 48 13.23 -1.56 0.95
N PHE A 49 12.70 -2.43 0.08
CA PHE A 49 12.67 -2.19 -1.37
C PHE A 49 11.78 -1.02 -1.76
N SER A 50 10.77 -0.69 -0.96
CA SER A 50 9.94 0.50 -1.16
C SER A 50 10.64 1.82 -0.80
N GLY A 51 11.89 1.78 -0.33
CA GLY A 51 12.58 2.95 0.19
C GLY A 51 12.09 3.34 1.59
N ASN A 52 11.60 2.36 2.37
CA ASN A 52 10.97 2.55 3.67
C ASN A 52 9.67 3.38 3.61
N GLN A 53 8.93 3.28 2.50
CA GLN A 53 7.68 4.00 2.28
C GLN A 53 6.58 3.06 1.77
N ILE A 54 5.63 2.71 2.65
CA ILE A 54 4.48 1.86 2.29
C ILE A 54 3.52 2.57 1.32
N PHE A 55 3.48 3.91 1.37
CA PHE A 55 2.61 4.75 0.53
C PHE A 55 3.44 5.60 -0.46
N GLY A 56 4.38 4.94 -1.13
CA GLY A 56 5.24 5.55 -2.15
C GLY A 56 4.97 4.98 -3.54
N THR A 57 5.67 5.50 -4.55
CA THR A 57 5.52 5.13 -5.97
C THR A 57 5.86 3.67 -6.28
N TYR A 58 6.45 2.95 -5.34
CA TYR A 58 6.80 1.53 -5.47
C TYR A 58 5.56 0.63 -5.47
N PHE A 59 4.49 1.00 -4.77
CA PHE A 59 3.32 0.16 -4.60
C PHE A 59 2.25 0.40 -5.68
N GLY A 60 2.56 0.01 -6.92
CA GLY A 60 1.54 -0.24 -7.96
C GLY A 60 0.73 -1.52 -7.69
N TYR A 61 -0.21 -1.89 -8.56
CA TYR A 61 -1.15 -2.98 -8.32
C TYR A 61 -0.48 -4.31 -7.98
N LEU A 62 0.59 -4.68 -8.69
CA LEU A 62 1.29 -5.94 -8.45
C LEU A 62 1.92 -5.97 -7.05
N ASN A 63 2.71 -4.95 -6.70
CA ASN A 63 3.40 -4.90 -5.41
C ASN A 63 2.43 -4.73 -4.24
N ALA A 64 1.34 -3.97 -4.44
CA ALA A 64 0.26 -3.84 -3.47
C ALA A 64 -0.46 -5.18 -3.24
N GLY A 65 -0.71 -5.94 -4.32
CA GLY A 65 -1.29 -7.27 -4.25
C GLY A 65 -0.43 -8.27 -3.49
N VAL A 66 0.86 -8.36 -3.84
CA VAL A 66 1.82 -9.26 -3.16
C VAL A 66 1.95 -8.90 -1.67
N TYR A 67 2.06 -7.62 -1.35
CA TYR A 67 2.17 -7.18 0.03
C TYR A 67 0.88 -7.43 0.83
N SER A 68 -0.29 -7.15 0.26
CA SER A 68 -1.59 -7.42 0.90
C SER A 68 -1.77 -8.92 1.18
N PHE A 69 -1.43 -9.76 0.20
CA PHE A 69 -1.47 -11.20 0.33
C PHE A 69 -0.54 -11.71 1.44
N ASN A 70 0.70 -11.20 1.48
CA ASN A 70 1.64 -11.53 2.55
C ASN A 70 1.13 -11.07 3.93
N LEU A 71 0.60 -9.85 4.02
CA LEU A 71 0.08 -9.29 5.27
C LEU A 71 -1.09 -10.13 5.83
N LEU A 72 -1.96 -10.65 4.98
CA LEU A 72 -3.02 -11.57 5.39
C LEU A 72 -2.47 -12.86 6.01
N ILE A 73 -1.46 -13.47 5.38
CA ILE A 73 -0.81 -14.67 5.92
C ILE A 73 -0.15 -14.37 7.27
N LEU A 74 0.54 -13.23 7.39
CA LEU A 74 1.17 -12.78 8.63
C LEU A 74 0.15 -12.66 9.76
N VAL A 75 -0.94 -11.93 9.51
CA VAL A 75 -2.00 -11.67 10.50
C VAL A 75 -2.70 -12.96 10.90
N LEU A 76 -3.06 -13.82 9.93
CA LEU A 76 -3.69 -15.11 10.23
C LEU A 76 -2.77 -16.04 11.03
N SER A 77 -1.48 -16.08 10.69
CA SER A 77 -0.48 -16.85 11.45
C SER A 77 -0.35 -16.33 12.87
N LEU A 78 -0.33 -15.02 13.06
CA LEU A 78 -0.22 -14.39 14.38
C LEU A 78 -1.44 -14.67 15.24
N ILE A 79 -2.65 -14.50 14.69
CA ILE A 79 -3.91 -14.83 15.38
C ILE A 79 -3.91 -16.30 15.80
N HIS A 80 -3.47 -17.21 14.94
CA HIS A 80 -3.43 -18.64 15.26
C HIS A 80 -2.45 -18.95 16.40
N VAL A 81 -1.25 -18.36 16.38
CA VAL A 81 -0.25 -18.51 17.45
C VAL A 81 -0.78 -17.95 18.77
N MET A 82 -1.39 -16.76 18.74
CA MET A 82 -1.99 -16.13 19.93
C MET A 82 -3.17 -16.95 20.47
N SER A 83 -3.98 -17.55 19.60
CA SER A 83 -5.05 -18.46 20.00
C SER A 83 -4.52 -19.72 20.66
N HIS A 84 -3.44 -20.30 20.14
CA HIS A 84 -2.79 -21.48 20.74
C HIS A 84 -2.26 -21.18 22.15
N LEU A 85 -1.65 -20.01 22.35
CA LEU A 85 -1.18 -19.55 23.66
C LEU A 85 -2.32 -19.21 24.64
N SER A 86 -3.52 -18.91 24.13
CA SER A 86 -4.65 -18.44 24.95
C SER A 86 -5.37 -19.48 25.79
N ILE A 87 -4.91 -20.73 25.73
CA ILE A 87 -5.38 -21.82 26.57
C ILE A 87 -5.06 -21.54 28.07
N ASN A 88 -4.08 -20.68 28.35
CA ASN A 88 -3.57 -20.39 29.70
C ASN A 88 -4.36 -19.31 30.47
N GLY A 89 -5.67 -19.51 30.62
CA GLY A 89 -6.51 -18.75 31.56
C GLY A 89 -7.35 -17.60 30.97
N PRO A 90 -8.40 -17.15 31.70
CA PRO A 90 -9.43 -16.24 31.17
C PRO A 90 -8.88 -14.85 30.85
N ALA A 91 -7.96 -14.32 31.66
CA ALA A 91 -7.36 -12.99 31.44
C ALA A 91 -6.59 -12.93 30.11
N PHE A 92 -5.77 -13.95 29.82
CA PHE A 92 -5.02 -14.01 28.56
C PHE A 92 -5.97 -14.15 27.36
N LYS A 93 -7.05 -14.94 27.49
CA LYS A 93 -8.05 -15.09 26.43
C LYS A 93 -8.69 -13.76 26.04
N TYR A 94 -9.10 -12.93 27.02
CA TYR A 94 -9.69 -11.62 26.74
C TYR A 94 -8.69 -10.66 26.10
N THR A 95 -7.46 -10.58 26.64
CA THR A 95 -6.40 -9.74 26.08
C THR A 95 -6.03 -10.16 24.66
N SER A 96 -5.85 -11.46 24.41
CA SER A 96 -5.55 -12.01 23.09
C SER A 96 -6.64 -11.69 22.08
N THR A 97 -7.91 -11.83 22.47
CA THR A 97 -9.06 -11.51 21.60
C THR A 97 -9.10 -10.01 21.27
N PHE A 98 -8.85 -9.14 22.24
CA PHE A 98 -8.78 -7.70 22.02
C PHE A 98 -7.64 -7.33 21.06
N ILE A 99 -6.43 -7.84 21.29
CA ILE A 99 -5.28 -7.61 20.39
C ILE A 99 -5.57 -8.14 18.98
N ASN A 100 -6.16 -9.33 18.85
CA ASN A 100 -6.53 -9.89 17.55
C ASN A 100 -7.53 -9.00 16.81
N SER A 101 -8.51 -8.42 17.51
CA SER A 101 -9.45 -7.47 16.89
C SER A 101 -8.75 -6.22 16.37
N LEU A 102 -7.81 -5.64 17.14
CA LEU A 102 -7.00 -4.50 16.71
C LEU A 102 -6.11 -4.84 15.52
N LEU A 103 -5.52 -6.03 15.50
CA LEU A 103 -4.71 -6.52 14.39
C LEU A 103 -5.52 -6.61 13.10
N VAL A 104 -6.74 -7.18 13.17
CA VAL A 104 -7.62 -7.28 11.99
C VAL A 104 -8.03 -5.90 11.49
N VAL A 105 -8.49 -5.01 12.38
CA VAL A 105 -8.88 -3.65 12.01
C VAL A 105 -7.69 -2.89 11.42
N GLY A 106 -6.52 -2.96 12.05
CA GLY A 106 -5.29 -2.33 11.57
C GLY A 106 -4.85 -2.86 10.21
N ALA A 107 -4.92 -4.17 9.99
CA ALA A 107 -4.61 -4.78 8.70
C ALA A 107 -5.58 -4.32 7.59
N CYS A 108 -6.88 -4.24 7.88
CA CYS A 108 -7.86 -3.70 6.94
C CYS A 108 -7.54 -2.25 6.56
N VAL A 109 -7.25 -1.39 7.55
CA VAL A 109 -6.85 0.00 7.30
C VAL A 109 -5.61 0.05 6.42
N VAL A 110 -4.54 -0.68 6.75
CA VAL A 110 -3.29 -0.70 5.97
C VAL A 110 -3.54 -1.16 4.53
N ILE A 111 -4.29 -2.24 4.34
CA ILE A 111 -4.62 -2.76 3.00
C ILE A 111 -5.43 -1.74 2.21
N SER A 112 -6.46 -1.13 2.80
CA SER A 112 -7.26 -0.11 2.12
C SER A 112 -6.41 1.09 1.67
N ASN A 113 -5.55 1.61 2.55
CA ASN A 113 -4.63 2.70 2.18
C ASN A 113 -3.69 2.29 1.04
N LEU A 114 -3.16 1.06 1.12
CA LEU A 114 -2.24 0.54 0.12
C LEU A 114 -2.90 0.45 -1.26
N TRP A 115 -4.15 -0.01 -1.32
CA TRP A 115 -4.90 -0.11 -2.56
C TRP A 115 -5.32 1.26 -3.12
N ILE A 116 -5.69 2.22 -2.27
CA ILE A 116 -5.96 3.59 -2.74
C ILE A 116 -4.69 4.22 -3.31
N ASN A 117 -3.55 4.02 -2.65
CA ASN A 117 -2.25 4.46 -3.16
C ASN A 117 -1.90 3.77 -4.49
N ALA A 118 -2.12 2.45 -4.61
CA ALA A 118 -1.88 1.71 -5.84
C ALA A 118 -2.75 2.20 -7.00
N PHE A 119 -4.05 2.41 -6.74
CA PHE A 119 -4.97 3.01 -7.71
C PHE A 119 -4.50 4.39 -8.16
N PHE A 120 -4.02 5.21 -7.22
CA PHE A 120 -3.46 6.51 -7.54
C PHE A 120 -2.19 6.38 -8.40
N ILE A 121 -1.27 5.47 -8.10
CA ILE A 121 0.01 5.37 -8.81
C ILE A 121 -0.12 4.74 -10.19
N GLU A 122 -0.92 3.69 -10.36
CA GLU A 122 -0.89 2.84 -11.56
C GLU A 122 -1.25 3.62 -12.84
N ASN A 123 -2.29 4.45 -12.77
CA ASN A 123 -2.78 5.20 -13.93
C ASN A 123 -1.99 6.50 -14.18
N LYS A 124 -0.76 6.61 -13.70
CA LYS A 124 0.06 7.80 -13.96
C LYS A 124 0.57 7.79 -15.40
N MET A 125 0.54 8.93 -16.07
CA MET A 125 1.18 9.07 -17.38
C MET A 125 2.70 8.84 -17.29
N GLU A 126 3.23 8.00 -18.17
CA GLU A 126 4.67 7.70 -18.21
C GLU A 126 5.50 8.97 -18.40
N GLY A 127 6.66 9.02 -17.74
CA GLY A 127 7.54 10.18 -17.78
C GLY A 127 7.09 11.38 -16.94
N THR A 128 5.98 11.29 -16.20
CA THR A 128 5.55 12.34 -15.25
C THR A 128 5.90 11.99 -13.80
N PRO A 129 6.32 12.97 -12.97
CA PRO A 129 6.51 12.77 -11.54
C PRO A 129 5.17 12.79 -10.80
N ILE A 130 5.14 12.19 -9.61
CA ILE A 130 4.12 12.52 -8.61
C ILE A 130 4.65 13.72 -7.83
N ILE A 131 3.88 14.80 -7.79
CA ILE A 131 4.28 16.07 -7.18
C ILE A 131 3.66 16.17 -5.81
N GLN A 132 4.48 16.26 -4.77
CA GLN A 132 4.01 16.57 -3.41
C GLN A 132 4.09 18.08 -3.20
N VAL A 133 2.98 18.68 -2.76
CA VAL A 133 2.90 20.11 -2.49
C VAL A 133 2.45 20.33 -1.06
N ALA A 134 3.18 21.21 -0.36
CA ALA A 134 2.78 21.75 0.92
C ALA A 134 2.23 23.17 0.70
N LEU A 135 0.98 23.39 1.06
CA LEU A 135 0.32 24.68 0.93
C LEU A 135 0.32 25.41 2.29
N PHE A 136 0.43 26.74 2.26
CA PHE A 136 0.30 27.56 3.46
C PHE A 136 -1.11 27.45 4.06
N ASP A 137 -2.11 27.53 3.20
CA ASP A 137 -3.53 27.35 3.52
C ASP A 137 -4.07 26.09 2.89
N LYS A 138 -4.97 25.39 3.60
CA LYS A 138 -5.61 24.18 3.07
C LYS A 138 -6.58 24.57 1.93
N PRO A 139 -6.62 23.82 0.82
CA PRO A 139 -7.60 24.06 -0.21
C PRO A 139 -8.96 23.48 0.17
N GLU A 140 -10.05 24.01 -0.39
CA GLU A 140 -11.42 23.62 -0.02
C GLU A 140 -11.73 22.13 -0.27
N TYR A 141 -11.05 21.51 -1.23
CA TYR A 141 -11.26 20.10 -1.60
C TYR A 141 -10.38 19.11 -0.81
N CYS A 142 -9.51 19.58 0.08
CA CYS A 142 -8.63 18.72 0.87
C CYS A 142 -8.39 19.29 2.28
N GLU A 143 -8.70 18.47 3.29
CA GLU A 143 -8.49 18.83 4.70
C GLU A 143 -7.01 18.84 5.13
N SER A 144 -6.09 18.45 4.24
CA SER A 144 -4.66 18.44 4.47
C SER A 144 -3.95 19.55 3.70
N LYS A 145 -2.93 20.15 4.33
CA LYS A 145 -2.00 21.08 3.68
C LYS A 145 -1.03 20.39 2.72
N TYR A 146 -0.84 19.08 2.89
CA TYR A 146 0.02 18.26 2.04
C TYR A 146 -0.84 17.50 1.05
N ILE A 147 -0.59 17.67 -0.24
CA ILE A 147 -1.37 17.05 -1.32
C ILE A 147 -0.42 16.45 -2.34
N PHE A 148 -0.75 15.27 -2.82
CA PHE A 148 -0.02 14.62 -3.90
C PHE A 148 -0.79 14.80 -5.20
N TYR A 149 -0.11 15.19 -6.25
CA TYR A 149 -0.70 15.33 -7.59
C TYR A 149 -0.03 14.40 -8.58
N LYS A 150 -0.82 13.93 -9.54
CA LYS A 150 -0.33 13.21 -10.70
C LYS A 150 -1.04 13.69 -11.96
N ILE A 151 -0.44 13.38 -13.10
CA ILE A 151 -1.10 13.49 -14.40
C ILE A 151 -1.49 12.10 -14.84
N ASP A 152 -2.77 11.93 -15.16
CA ASP A 152 -3.33 10.67 -15.63
C ASP A 152 -3.11 10.50 -17.15
N GLN A 153 -3.32 9.30 -17.67
CA GLN A 153 -3.08 8.96 -19.08
C GLN A 153 -3.94 9.78 -20.06
N ASP A 154 -5.10 10.25 -19.61
CA ASP A 154 -6.01 11.11 -20.36
C ASP A 154 -5.63 12.60 -20.34
N SER A 155 -4.49 12.91 -19.69
CA SER A 155 -3.95 14.25 -19.44
C SER A 155 -4.73 15.09 -18.44
N SER A 156 -5.61 14.46 -17.64
CA SER A 156 -6.24 15.10 -16.48
C SER A 156 -5.29 15.14 -15.28
N VAL A 157 -5.54 16.06 -14.36
CA VAL A 157 -4.80 16.16 -13.09
C VAL A 157 -5.62 15.51 -12.00
N ASN A 158 -5.02 14.53 -11.32
CA ASN A 158 -5.63 13.89 -10.16
C ASN A 158 -4.84 14.25 -8.92
N TYR A 159 -5.54 14.31 -7.79
CA TYR A 159 -4.92 14.53 -6.49
C TYR A 159 -5.23 13.39 -5.54
N LEU A 160 -4.31 13.14 -4.62
CA LEU A 160 -4.49 12.31 -3.45
C LEU A 160 -4.33 13.22 -2.22
N CYS A 161 -5.40 13.33 -1.46
CA CYS A 161 -5.48 14.08 -0.22
C CYS A 161 -5.27 13.11 0.95
N PRO A 162 -4.16 13.22 1.69
CA PRO A 162 -3.93 12.47 2.91
C PRO A 162 -4.99 12.82 3.96
N ASN A 163 -5.43 11.81 4.70
CA ASN A 163 -6.22 12.03 5.90
C ASN A 163 -5.29 12.39 7.06
N HIS A 164 -5.67 13.40 7.85
CA HIS A 164 -4.89 13.84 9.02
C HIS A 164 -4.55 12.70 10.00
N TYR A 165 -5.47 11.74 10.15
CA TYR A 165 -5.30 10.58 11.01
C TYR A 165 -4.63 9.38 10.32
N GLY A 166 -4.24 9.51 9.05
CA GLY A 166 -3.65 8.41 8.27
C GLY A 166 -4.58 7.22 8.03
N LEU A 167 -5.90 7.43 8.19
CA LEU A 167 -6.88 6.35 8.14
C LEU A 167 -7.26 5.95 6.72
N VAL A 168 -7.71 6.89 5.87
CA VAL A 168 -8.07 6.60 4.47
C VAL A 168 -7.89 7.89 3.65
N PRO A 169 -6.93 7.97 2.71
CA PRO A 169 -6.79 9.13 1.84
C PRO A 169 -7.95 9.19 0.83
N SER A 170 -8.29 10.40 0.39
CA SER A 170 -9.24 10.60 -0.70
C SER A 170 -8.51 10.88 -2.01
N VAL A 171 -9.10 10.45 -3.12
CA VAL A 171 -8.60 10.69 -4.47
C VAL A 171 -9.66 11.43 -5.26
N GLY A 172 -9.26 12.46 -6.01
CA GLY A 172 -10.18 13.24 -6.83
C GLY A 172 -9.51 13.78 -8.09
N HIS A 173 -10.31 14.45 -8.91
CA HIS A 173 -9.90 15.03 -10.18
C HIS A 173 -10.04 16.55 -10.14
N LEU A 174 -9.09 17.25 -10.76
CA LEU A 174 -9.15 18.70 -10.97
C LEU A 174 -9.41 18.99 -12.45
N ALA A 175 -10.47 19.76 -12.71
CA ALA A 175 -10.84 20.16 -14.07
C ALA A 175 -9.81 21.11 -14.71
N ALA A 176 -9.10 21.91 -13.89
CA ALA A 176 -8.02 22.78 -14.32
C ALA A 176 -6.72 22.38 -13.60
N SER A 177 -5.64 22.22 -14.37
CA SER A 177 -4.31 21.96 -13.80
C SER A 177 -3.80 23.23 -13.09
N PRO A 178 -3.38 23.15 -11.82
CA PRO A 178 -2.68 24.26 -11.18
C PRO A 178 -1.40 24.63 -11.94
N ASP A 179 -1.07 25.93 -11.99
CA ASP A 179 0.07 26.47 -12.75
C ASP A 179 1.44 25.94 -12.28
N PHE A 180 1.54 25.53 -11.02
CA PHE A 180 2.77 24.92 -10.49
C PHE A 180 3.01 23.51 -11.05
N ILE A 181 1.97 22.77 -11.44
CA ILE A 181 2.13 21.44 -12.05
C ILE A 181 2.64 21.59 -13.47
N THR A 182 2.07 22.53 -14.23
CA THR A 182 2.47 22.75 -15.62
C THR A 182 3.91 23.24 -15.70
N THR A 183 4.37 24.08 -14.78
CA THR A 183 5.75 24.58 -14.77
C THR A 183 6.80 23.49 -14.50
N GLN A 184 6.49 22.51 -13.64
CA GLN A 184 7.40 21.41 -13.26
C GLN A 184 7.51 20.29 -14.32
N LEU A 185 6.67 20.30 -15.36
CA LEU A 185 6.71 19.30 -16.42
C LEU A 185 7.84 19.54 -17.43
N SER A 186 8.45 18.45 -17.88
CA SER A 186 9.44 18.48 -18.95
C SER A 186 8.83 18.93 -20.28
N LEU A 187 9.62 19.62 -21.11
CA LEU A 187 9.23 20.08 -22.45
C LEU A 187 8.61 19.00 -23.36
N PRO A 188 9.14 17.76 -23.46
CA PRO A 188 8.51 16.72 -24.28
C PRO A 188 7.11 16.32 -23.78
N VAL A 189 6.91 16.26 -22.47
CA VAL A 189 5.61 15.94 -21.87
C VAL A 189 4.59 17.05 -22.11
N LYS A 190 5.01 18.32 -21.97
CA LYS A 190 4.17 19.48 -22.29
C LYS A 190 3.63 19.42 -23.72
N LYS A 191 4.49 19.08 -24.69
CA LYS A 191 4.09 18.93 -26.10
C LYS A 191 3.08 17.80 -26.29
N GLN A 192 3.24 16.67 -25.60
CA GLN A 192 2.30 15.55 -25.68
C GLN A 192 0.92 15.89 -25.11
N ILE A 193 0.87 16.60 -23.97
CA ILE A 193 -0.39 17.05 -23.35
C ILE A 193 -1.12 18.02 -24.29
N LEU A 194 -0.42 19.00 -24.85
CA LEU A 194 -0.99 19.96 -25.80
C LEU A 194 -1.52 19.29 -27.07
N LEU A 195 -0.82 18.28 -27.60
CA LEU A 195 -1.28 17.50 -28.75
C LEU A 195 -2.55 16.71 -28.43
N LYS A 196 -2.63 16.06 -27.26
CA LYS A 196 -3.84 15.33 -26.82
C LYS A 196 -5.04 16.25 -26.60
N GLN A 197 -4.82 17.44 -26.04
CA GLN A 197 -5.87 18.44 -25.87
C GLN A 197 -6.37 18.98 -27.21
N LYS A 198 -5.47 19.21 -28.17
CA LYS A 198 -5.85 19.68 -29.51
C LYS A 198 -6.67 18.64 -30.30
N ASN A 199 -6.45 17.34 -30.05
CA ASN A 199 -7.22 16.25 -30.68
C ASN A 199 -8.57 15.96 -30.01
N LYS A 200 -8.83 16.53 -28.83
CA LYS A 200 -10.13 16.42 -28.12
C LYS A 200 -11.08 17.60 -28.44
N SER A 201 -10.58 18.63 -29.13
CA SER A 201 -11.36 19.77 -29.65
C SER A 201 -11.74 19.54 -31.11
#